data_AF-A0AAE6ZDZ5-F1
#
_entry.id   AF-A0AAE6ZDZ5-F1
#
_cell.length_a   1.000
_cell.length_b   1.000
_cell.length_c   1.000
_cell.angle_alpha   90.00
_cell.angle_beta   90.00
_cell.angle_gamma   90.00
#
_symmetry.space_group_name_H-M   'P 1'
#
loop_
_entity.id
_entity.type
_entity.pdbx_description
1 polymer ?
#
loop_
_entity_poly.entity_id
_entity_poly.type
_entity_poly.pdbx_seq_one_letter_code
_entity_poly.pdbx_strand_id
1 'polypeptide(L)'
;MSQRLNMKKLIPEGYKAILAMDTFLSASPLKKSHKDLIDIRTAQINGCAYCMDMHNRTALQHGESLQRLFVLSGWREAGLFSDEEKVILAMTEEITLIHQHGLSEETYQLALHHFDETYIAYLITAILSINALTRVGVSTHMRVPVVAAEHKQ
;
A
#
# COMPACT_ATOMS: atom_id res chain seq x y z
N MET A 1 17.31 -0.86 -15.62
CA MET A 1 17.43 0.61 -15.54
C MET A 1 18.38 1.02 -14.41
N SER A 2 19.12 2.12 -14.54
CA SER A 2 19.89 2.72 -13.44
C SER A 2 18.98 3.51 -12.50
N GLN A 3 19.33 3.53 -11.22
CA GLN A 3 18.70 4.45 -10.25
C GLN A 3 19.00 5.88 -10.69
N ARG A 4 17.97 6.74 -10.74
CA ARG A 4 18.12 8.14 -11.19
C ARG A 4 18.73 9.02 -10.11
N LEU A 5 18.20 8.94 -8.89
CA LEU A 5 18.70 9.70 -7.73
C LEU A 5 18.35 9.02 -6.42
N ASN A 6 18.98 9.47 -5.33
CA ASN A 6 18.70 9.02 -3.97
C ASN A 6 18.20 10.21 -3.13
N MET A 7 16.87 10.33 -2.97
CA MET A 7 16.24 11.45 -2.22
C MET A 7 16.70 11.48 -0.76
N LYS A 8 16.82 10.32 -0.11
CA LYS A 8 17.29 10.21 1.28
C LYS A 8 18.67 10.85 1.46
N LYS A 9 19.56 10.74 0.46
CA LYS A 9 20.90 11.35 0.49
C LYS A 9 20.90 12.83 0.11
N LEU A 10 20.11 13.21 -0.90
CA LEU A 10 20.16 14.56 -1.48
C LEU A 10 19.35 15.58 -0.66
N ILE A 11 18.20 15.18 -0.13
CA ILE A 11 17.26 16.04 0.60
C ILE A 11 16.67 15.29 1.81
N PRO A 12 17.48 14.95 2.83
CA PRO A 12 17.06 14.10 3.93
C PRO A 12 15.80 14.61 4.66
N GLU A 13 15.67 15.91 4.91
CA GLU A 13 14.48 16.49 5.54
C GLU A 13 13.24 16.41 4.65
N GLY A 14 13.40 16.57 3.33
CA GLY A 14 12.29 16.38 2.37
C GLY A 14 11.84 14.92 2.31
N TYR A 15 12.79 13.98 2.32
CA TYR A 15 12.46 12.55 2.38
C TYR A 15 11.79 12.16 3.70
N LYS A 16 12.24 12.74 4.82
CA LYS A 16 11.62 12.57 6.14
C LYS A 16 10.19 13.11 6.17
N ALA A 17 9.92 14.24 5.53
CA ALA A 17 8.56 14.79 5.42
C ALA A 17 7.63 13.83 4.65
N ILE A 18 8.10 13.18 3.60
CA ILE A 18 7.33 12.16 2.86
C ILE A 18 7.02 10.95 3.75
N LEU A 19 7.97 10.50 4.57
CA LEU A 19 7.81 9.36 5.49
C LEU A 19 6.98 9.67 6.74
N ALA A 20 6.64 10.94 6.99
CA ALA A 20 5.95 11.34 8.21
C ALA A 20 4.56 10.70 8.32
N MET A 21 3.84 10.54 7.21
CA MET A 21 2.53 9.85 7.19
C MET A 21 2.66 8.39 7.62
N ASP A 22 3.64 7.66 7.08
CA ASP A 22 3.88 6.25 7.45
C ASP A 22 4.32 6.09 8.91
N THR A 23 5.14 7.04 9.39
CA THR A 23 5.56 7.09 10.80
C THR A 23 4.36 7.31 11.72
N PHE A 24 3.48 8.25 11.37
CA PHE A 24 2.23 8.49 12.11
C PHE A 24 1.35 7.24 12.15
N LEU A 25 1.19 6.55 11.02
CA LEU A 25 0.37 5.34 10.92
C LEU A 25 0.91 4.17 11.74
N SER A 26 2.22 4.13 12.02
CA SER A 26 2.85 3.07 12.81
C SER A 26 2.36 3.03 14.27
N ALA A 27 1.82 4.14 14.78
CA ALA A 27 1.22 4.24 16.12
C ALA A 27 -0.32 4.34 16.07
N SER A 28 -0.93 4.14 14.90
CA SER A 28 -2.39 4.25 14.70
C SER A 28 -3.13 2.96 15.11
N PRO A 29 -4.46 3.01 15.31
CA PRO A 29 -5.29 1.81 15.51
C PRO A 29 -5.50 0.97 14.24
N LEU A 30 -4.92 1.36 13.10
CA LEU A 30 -5.06 0.63 11.84
C LEU A 30 -4.49 -0.79 11.99
N LYS A 31 -5.27 -1.81 11.61
CA LYS A 31 -4.79 -3.20 11.64
C LYS A 31 -3.63 -3.33 10.65
N LYS A 32 -2.57 -4.06 11.02
CA LYS A 32 -1.41 -4.28 10.15
C LYS A 32 -1.81 -4.89 8.81
N SER A 33 -2.68 -5.90 8.84
CA SER A 33 -3.23 -6.54 7.63
C SER A 33 -3.95 -5.56 6.70
N HIS A 34 -4.71 -4.60 7.24
CA HIS A 34 -5.37 -3.58 6.43
C HIS A 34 -4.36 -2.67 5.73
N LYS A 35 -3.33 -2.21 6.46
CA LYS A 35 -2.26 -1.40 5.89
C LYS A 35 -1.48 -2.17 4.82
N ASP A 36 -1.17 -3.44 5.08
CA ASP A 36 -0.44 -4.29 4.13
C ASP A 36 -1.20 -4.43 2.79
N LEU A 37 -2.51 -4.69 2.83
CA LEU A 37 -3.35 -4.76 1.64
C LEU A 37 -3.38 -3.43 0.86
N ILE A 38 -3.54 -2.31 1.57
CA ILE A 38 -3.50 -0.95 0.98
C ILE A 38 -2.17 -0.71 0.28
N ASP A 39 -1.07 -0.98 0.98
CA ASP A 39 0.28 -0.70 0.51
C ASP A 39 0.59 -1.50 -0.76
N ILE A 40 0.29 -2.81 -0.74
CA ILE A 40 0.56 -3.70 -1.87
C ILE A 40 -0.35 -3.37 -3.06
N ARG A 41 -1.66 -3.18 -2.83
CA ARG A 41 -2.60 -2.90 -3.92
C ARG A 41 -2.29 -1.57 -4.59
N THR A 42 -1.96 -0.53 -3.82
CA THR A 42 -1.51 0.75 -4.37
C THR A 42 -0.23 0.58 -5.18
N ALA A 43 0.75 -0.17 -4.66
CA ALA A 43 2.00 -0.43 -5.37
C ALA A 43 1.77 -1.14 -6.72
N GLN A 44 0.87 -2.13 -6.77
CA GLN A 44 0.46 -2.81 -8.00
C GLN A 44 -0.12 -1.84 -9.03
N ILE A 45 -1.07 -0.99 -8.62
CA ILE A 45 -1.70 0.00 -9.53
C ILE A 45 -0.68 1.00 -10.05
N ASN A 46 0.18 1.52 -9.17
CA ASN A 46 1.19 2.53 -9.53
C ASN A 46 2.44 1.96 -10.20
N GLY A 47 2.57 0.63 -10.33
CA GLY A 47 3.71 -0.02 -10.96
C GLY A 47 5.05 0.12 -10.20
N CYS A 48 5.02 0.30 -8.87
CA CYS A 48 6.24 0.42 -8.06
C CYS A 48 6.78 -0.96 -7.65
N ALA A 49 7.64 -1.59 -8.46
CA ALA A 49 8.21 -2.90 -8.16
C ALA A 49 8.98 -2.96 -6.82
N TYR A 50 9.72 -1.90 -6.47
CA TYR A 50 10.38 -1.79 -5.17
C TYR A 50 9.39 -1.87 -4.00
N CYS A 51 8.29 -1.12 -4.11
CA CYS A 51 7.26 -1.07 -3.09
C CYS A 51 6.54 -2.42 -2.98
N MET A 52 6.24 -3.08 -4.11
CA MET A 52 5.64 -4.41 -4.12
C MET A 52 6.52 -5.43 -3.38
N ASP A 53 7.83 -5.50 -3.68
CA ASP A 53 8.74 -6.42 -2.99
C ASP A 53 8.78 -6.16 -1.48
N MET A 54 8.98 -4.89 -1.10
CA MET A 54 9.09 -4.51 0.31
C MET A 54 7.82 -4.85 1.10
N HIS A 55 6.66 -4.41 0.61
CA HIS A 55 5.39 -4.59 1.32
C HIS A 55 4.91 -6.05 1.29
N ASN A 56 5.18 -6.82 0.24
CA ASN A 56 4.91 -8.27 0.26
C ASN A 56 5.73 -8.98 1.34
N ARG A 57 7.02 -8.67 1.48
CA ARG A 57 7.87 -9.25 2.55
C ARG A 57 7.37 -8.86 3.94
N THR A 58 6.97 -7.59 4.12
CA THR A 58 6.38 -7.12 5.38
C THR A 58 5.06 -7.82 5.69
N ALA A 59 4.15 -7.94 4.73
CA ALA A 59 2.87 -8.63 4.90
C ALA A 59 3.05 -10.11 5.29
N LEU A 60 4.00 -10.81 4.67
CA LEU A 60 4.36 -12.18 5.04
C LEU A 60 4.85 -12.27 6.50
N GLN A 61 5.64 -11.29 6.96
CA GLN A 61 6.06 -11.22 8.37
C GLN A 61 4.89 -10.93 9.32
N HIS A 62 3.85 -10.26 8.85
CA HIS A 62 2.61 -10.02 9.59
C HIS A 62 1.61 -11.19 9.53
N GLY A 63 1.93 -12.27 8.82
CA GLY A 63 1.11 -13.48 8.74
C GLY A 63 0.16 -13.56 7.54
N GLU A 64 0.31 -12.66 6.55
CA GLU A 64 -0.42 -12.76 5.29
C GLU A 64 0.02 -14.01 4.50
N SER A 65 -0.85 -14.55 3.66
CA SER A 65 -0.57 -15.76 2.89
C SER A 65 -0.08 -15.46 1.47
N LEU A 66 0.85 -16.28 0.97
CA LEU A 66 1.28 -16.21 -0.44
C LEU A 66 0.11 -16.33 -1.42
N GLN A 67 -0.86 -17.20 -1.11
CA GLN A 67 -2.04 -17.38 -1.95
C GLN A 67 -2.80 -16.06 -2.13
N ARG A 68 -3.12 -15.37 -1.03
CA ARG A 68 -3.82 -14.08 -1.05
C ARG A 68 -2.99 -13.01 -1.75
N LEU A 69 -1.69 -12.93 -1.48
CA LEU A 69 -0.80 -11.97 -2.15
C LEU A 69 -0.76 -12.15 -3.67
N PHE A 70 -0.70 -13.40 -4.16
CA PHE A 70 -0.67 -13.67 -5.59
C PHE A 70 -1.97 -13.30 -6.32
N VAL A 71 -3.12 -13.40 -5.64
CA VAL A 71 -4.43 -13.09 -6.24
C VAL A 71 -4.96 -11.70 -5.87
N LEU A 72 -4.20 -10.90 -5.10
CA LEU A 72 -4.63 -9.58 -4.64
C LEU A 72 -4.98 -8.62 -5.79
N SER A 73 -4.30 -8.72 -6.93
CA SER A 73 -4.63 -7.90 -8.11
C SER A 73 -5.98 -8.25 -8.74
N GLY A 74 -6.50 -9.46 -8.48
CA GLY A 74 -7.80 -9.96 -8.92
C GLY A 74 -8.78 -10.18 -7.75
N TRP A 75 -8.65 -9.39 -6.67
CA TRP A 75 -9.36 -9.63 -5.40
C TRP A 75 -10.89 -9.74 -5.51
N ARG A 76 -11.52 -9.05 -6.48
CA ARG A 76 -12.98 -9.03 -6.68
C ARG A 76 -13.56 -10.42 -6.95
N GLU A 77 -12.84 -11.24 -7.70
CA GLU A 77 -13.25 -12.59 -8.10
C GLU A 77 -12.61 -13.69 -7.23
N ALA A 78 -11.62 -13.33 -6.39
CA ALA A 78 -10.81 -14.31 -5.68
C ALA A 78 -11.56 -15.07 -4.57
N GLY A 79 -12.59 -14.45 -3.97
CA GLY A 79 -13.34 -15.06 -2.85
C GLY A 79 -12.53 -15.29 -1.57
N LEU A 80 -11.30 -14.76 -1.48
CA LEU A 80 -10.39 -14.95 -0.33
C LEU A 80 -10.36 -13.78 0.66
N PHE A 81 -11.03 -12.67 0.35
CA PHE A 81 -11.02 -11.44 1.14
C PHE A 81 -12.36 -11.26 1.87
N SER A 82 -12.31 -10.79 3.11
CA SER A 82 -13.51 -10.48 3.90
C SER A 82 -14.25 -9.25 3.32
N ASP A 83 -15.48 -9.02 3.75
CA ASP A 83 -16.24 -7.86 3.26
C ASP A 83 -15.60 -6.52 3.68
N GLU A 84 -15.06 -6.44 4.91
CA GLU A 84 -14.30 -5.26 5.35
C GLU A 84 -13.04 -5.04 4.49
N GLU A 85 -12.34 -6.11 4.10
CA GLU A 85 -11.15 -6.03 3.23
C GLU A 85 -11.50 -5.60 1.80
N LYS A 86 -12.61 -6.12 1.24
CA LYS A 86 -13.11 -5.72 -0.09
C LYS A 86 -13.41 -4.23 -0.14
N VAL A 87 -14.00 -3.67 0.91
CA VAL A 87 -14.26 -2.23 1.02
C VAL A 87 -12.95 -1.43 1.07
N ILE A 88 -11.98 -1.87 1.87
CA ILE A 88 -10.64 -1.26 1.93
C ILE A 88 -9.96 -1.29 0.55
N LEU A 89 -10.06 -2.40 -0.18
CA LEU A 89 -9.46 -2.55 -1.52
C LEU A 89 -10.17 -1.67 -2.56
N ALA A 90 -11.50 -1.54 -2.48
CA ALA A 90 -12.26 -0.60 -3.32
C ALA A 90 -11.85 0.86 -3.05
N MET A 91 -11.81 1.27 -1.77
CA MET A 91 -11.30 2.59 -1.37
C MET A 91 -9.88 2.84 -1.88
N THR A 92 -9.01 1.83 -1.76
CA THR A 92 -7.61 1.91 -2.21
C THR A 92 -7.53 2.15 -3.71
N GLU A 93 -8.30 1.42 -4.51
CA GLU A 93 -8.35 1.59 -5.97
C GLU A 93 -8.88 2.97 -6.36
N GLU A 94 -10.01 3.39 -5.81
CA GLU A 94 -10.66 4.67 -6.13
C GLU A 94 -9.80 5.88 -5.74
N ILE A 95 -9.22 5.87 -4.53
CA ILE A 95 -8.36 6.97 -4.07
C ILE A 95 -7.01 6.96 -4.79
N THR A 96 -6.47 5.80 -5.18
CA THR A 96 -5.24 5.75 -5.99
C THR A 96 -5.50 6.28 -7.41
N LEU A 97 -6.65 5.95 -7.99
CA LEU A 97 -7.09 6.39 -9.32
C LEU A 97 -7.99 7.63 -9.23
N ILE A 98 -7.69 8.55 -8.29
CA ILE A 98 -8.56 9.68 -7.94
C ILE A 98 -9.03 10.52 -9.13
N HIS A 99 -8.22 10.59 -10.20
CA HIS A 99 -8.52 11.34 -11.42
C HIS A 99 -9.71 10.79 -12.23
N GLN A 100 -10.15 9.56 -11.96
CA GLN A 100 -11.28 8.94 -12.65
C GLN A 100 -12.60 9.49 -12.10
N HIS A 101 -12.93 9.15 -10.85
CA HIS A 101 -14.21 9.52 -10.24
C HIS A 101 -14.11 9.92 -8.75
N GLY A 102 -12.90 9.98 -8.19
CA GLY A 102 -12.71 10.14 -6.75
C GLY A 102 -13.13 8.90 -5.95
N LEU A 103 -13.22 9.04 -4.63
CA LEU A 103 -13.90 8.08 -3.75
C LEU A 103 -15.41 8.19 -3.99
N SER A 104 -16.05 7.10 -4.42
CA SER A 104 -17.47 7.07 -4.73
C SER A 104 -18.32 7.10 -3.46
N GLU A 105 -19.53 7.65 -3.56
CA GLU A 105 -20.50 7.64 -2.46
C GLU A 105 -20.85 6.21 -2.03
N GLU A 106 -20.98 5.29 -2.99
CA GLU A 106 -21.25 3.87 -2.72
C GLU A 106 -20.15 3.25 -1.85
N THR A 107 -18.88 3.39 -2.25
CA THR A 107 -17.74 2.86 -1.49
C THR A 107 -17.62 3.54 -0.12
N TYR A 108 -17.89 4.85 -0.03
CA TYR A 108 -17.87 5.59 1.24
C TYR A 108 -18.96 5.10 2.21
N GLN A 109 -20.19 4.92 1.75
CA GLN A 109 -21.29 4.39 2.57
C GLN A 109 -21.03 2.96 3.02
N LEU A 110 -20.45 2.11 2.16
CA LEU A 110 -20.00 0.77 2.56
C LEU A 110 -18.91 0.84 3.64
N ALA A 111 -17.98 1.79 3.55
CA ALA A 111 -16.96 1.98 4.58
C ALA A 111 -17.57 2.36 5.94
N LEU A 112 -18.56 3.25 5.95
CA LEU A 112 -19.29 3.63 7.18
C LEU A 112 -20.08 2.46 7.80
N HIS A 113 -20.42 1.43 7.02
CA HIS A 113 -21.06 0.23 7.56
C HIS A 113 -20.08 -0.65 8.37
N HIS A 114 -18.80 -0.66 7.99
CA HIS A 114 -17.78 -1.50 8.62
C HIS A 114 -16.91 -0.77 9.64
N PHE A 115 -16.76 0.55 9.49
CA PHE A 115 -15.77 1.34 10.21
C PHE A 115 -16.36 2.66 10.69
N ASP A 116 -15.83 3.17 11.80
CA ASP A 116 -16.09 4.56 12.19
C ASP A 116 -15.31 5.55 11.31
N GLU A 117 -15.74 6.82 11.33
CA GLU A 117 -15.13 7.89 10.54
C GLU A 117 -13.64 8.09 10.86
N THR A 118 -13.22 7.83 12.11
CA THR A 118 -11.82 7.97 12.53
C THR A 118 -10.96 6.91 11.85
N TYR A 119 -11.44 5.67 11.79
CA TYR A 119 -10.77 4.57 11.11
C TYR A 119 -10.72 4.81 9.59
N ILE A 120 -11.79 5.34 9.00
CA ILE A 120 -11.82 5.75 7.59
C ILE A 120 -10.78 6.85 7.31
N ALA A 121 -10.61 7.82 8.20
CA ALA A 121 -9.55 8.83 8.08
C ALA A 121 -8.15 8.21 8.12
N TYR A 122 -7.92 7.17 8.94
CA TYR A 122 -6.68 6.41 8.92
C TYR A 122 -6.48 5.62 7.62
N LEU A 123 -7.53 5.01 7.06
CA LEU A 123 -7.50 4.33 5.76
C LEU A 123 -7.09 5.30 4.64
N ILE A 124 -7.73 6.47 4.57
CA ILE A 124 -7.39 7.53 3.61
C ILE A 124 -5.92 7.93 3.78
N THR A 125 -5.48 8.19 5.01
CA THR A 125 -4.09 8.58 5.31
C THR A 125 -3.09 7.50 4.88
N ALA A 126 -3.41 6.22 5.07
CA ALA A 126 -2.60 5.10 4.61
C ALA A 126 -2.47 5.08 3.08
N ILE A 127 -3.58 5.24 2.36
CA ILE A 127 -3.59 5.28 0.89
C ILE A 127 -2.78 6.47 0.36
N LEU A 128 -2.88 7.65 0.99
CA LEU A 128 -2.07 8.82 0.65
C LEU A 128 -0.57 8.55 0.87
N SER A 129 -0.22 7.94 2.00
CA SER A 129 1.16 7.61 2.36
C SER A 129 1.83 6.75 1.29
N ILE A 130 1.22 5.63 0.91
CA ILE A 130 1.79 4.75 -0.10
C ILE A 130 1.74 5.37 -1.51
N ASN A 131 0.73 6.20 -1.82
CA ASN A 131 0.71 6.95 -3.08
C ASN A 131 1.90 7.91 -3.19
N ALA A 132 2.33 8.55 -2.10
CA ALA A 132 3.53 9.38 -2.08
C ALA A 132 4.80 8.53 -2.29
N LEU A 133 4.94 7.41 -1.58
CA LEU A 133 6.11 6.55 -1.65
C LEU A 133 6.28 5.86 -3.01
N THR A 134 5.18 5.40 -3.62
CA THR A 134 5.20 4.81 -4.97
C THR A 134 5.65 5.83 -6.02
N ARG A 135 5.23 7.10 -5.91
CA ARG A 135 5.71 8.19 -6.78
C ARG A 135 7.21 8.44 -6.64
N VAL A 136 7.74 8.39 -5.41
CA VAL A 136 9.18 8.44 -5.16
C VAL A 136 9.87 7.25 -5.81
N GLY A 137 9.39 6.03 -5.55
CA GLY A 137 9.99 4.80 -6.04
C GLY A 137 10.10 4.74 -7.57
N VAL A 138 8.99 5.06 -8.26
CA VAL A 138 8.93 5.07 -9.72
C VAL A 138 9.76 6.22 -10.30
N SER A 139 9.59 7.45 -9.80
CA SER A 139 10.27 8.62 -10.39
C SER A 139 11.79 8.54 -10.26
N THR A 140 12.29 7.92 -9.18
CA THR A 140 13.72 7.81 -8.89
C THR A 140 14.35 6.48 -9.34
N HIS A 141 13.55 5.57 -9.93
CA HIS A 141 13.96 4.22 -10.30
C HIS A 141 14.61 3.45 -9.13
N MET A 142 13.93 3.40 -7.98
CA MET A 142 14.38 2.56 -6.86
C MET A 142 14.48 1.10 -7.30
N ARG A 143 15.59 0.44 -6.94
CA ARG A 143 15.88 -0.93 -7.34
C ARG A 143 15.41 -1.91 -6.29
N VAL A 144 14.69 -2.95 -6.72
CA VAL A 144 14.36 -4.11 -5.88
C VAL A 144 15.69 -4.72 -5.39
N PRO A 145 15.87 -4.89 -4.06
CA PRO A 145 17.04 -5.58 -3.53
C PRO A 145 17.06 -7.03 -4.02
N VAL A 146 18.21 -7.50 -4.51
CA VAL A 146 18.39 -8.93 -4.78
C VAL A 146 18.68 -9.61 -3.44
N VAL A 147 17.70 -10.32 -2.89
CA VAL A 147 17.94 -11.21 -1.76
C VAL A 147 18.66 -12.44 -2.32
N ALA A 148 19.87 -12.72 -1.84
CA ALA A 148 20.58 -13.94 -2.23
C ALA A 148 19.71 -15.14 -1.88
N ALA A 149 19.53 -16.08 -2.82
CA ALA A 149 18.80 -17.30 -2.55
C ALA A 149 19.50 -18.05 -1.42
N GLU A 150 18.82 -18.27 -0.29
CA GLU A 150 19.19 -19.33 0.63
C GLU A 150 18.92 -20.65 -0.09
N HIS A 151 19.90 -21.13 -0.85
CA HIS A 151 19.93 -22.53 -1.27
C HIS A 151 20.11 -23.37 -0.01
N LYS A 152 18.99 -23.73 0.63
CA LYS A 152 18.97 -24.90 1.51
C LYS A 152 19.18 -26.12 0.62
N GLN A 153 20.41 -26.61 0.62
CA GLN A 153 20.75 -27.97 0.19
C GLN A 153 19.99 -28.98 1.04
#